data_AF-A0A0J0URK2-F1
#
_entry.id   AF-A0A0J0URK2-F1
#
_cell.length_a   1.000
_cell.length_b   1.000
_cell.length_c   1.000
_cell.angle_alpha   90.00
_cell.angle_beta   90.00
_cell.angle_gamma   90.00
#
_symmetry.space_group_name_H-M   'P 1'
#
loop_
_entity.id
_entity.type
_entity.pdbx_description
1 polymer ?
#
loop_
_entity_poly.entity_id
_entity_poly.type
_entity_poly.pdbx_seq_one_letter_code
_entity_poly.pdbx_strand_id
1 'polypeptide(L)'
;MTIMNSSLAMAIAKATFECCVRAQEKNRSLHNINLDAVVFQVLAQEQSSTNAPVKYWSSYGVEGTTAHTHQMDLSDLRESNGQIDVWCAGIEGKPDDHIRVVTEIGTNPINGIDRVPSVRISFDYENLAFALFKVGNKIVLNPEYGVRVSAAEDKFEIVQECT
;
A
#
# COMPACT_ATOMS: atom_id res chain seq x y z
N MET A 1 47.47 18.27 -51.83
CA MET A 1 46.72 17.26 -52.60
C MET A 1 47.01 15.91 -51.94
N THR A 2 46.19 15.53 -50.94
CA THR A 2 46.48 14.38 -50.07
C THR A 2 45.85 13.15 -50.70
N ILE A 3 46.68 12.26 -51.24
CA ILE A 3 46.27 10.98 -51.80
C ILE A 3 45.81 10.11 -50.63
N MET A 4 44.50 9.97 -50.43
CA MET A 4 43.97 8.98 -49.49
C MET A 4 44.40 7.59 -49.96
N ASN A 5 45.15 6.88 -49.12
CA ASN A 5 45.46 5.46 -49.34
C ASN A 5 44.14 4.69 -49.50
N SER A 6 43.99 3.98 -50.63
CA SER A 6 42.78 3.24 -51.00
C SER A 6 42.28 2.26 -49.92
N SER A 7 43.19 1.77 -49.08
CA SER A 7 42.90 0.92 -47.92
C SER A 7 42.07 1.64 -46.84
N LEU A 8 42.33 2.91 -46.56
CA LEU A 8 41.60 3.68 -45.54
C LEU A 8 40.17 4.02 -46.02
N ALA A 9 40.03 4.39 -47.30
CA ALA A 9 38.73 4.66 -47.90
C ALA A 9 37.83 3.41 -47.88
N MET A 10 38.40 2.23 -48.14
CA MET A 10 37.67 0.97 -48.12
C MET A 10 37.28 0.53 -46.69
N ALA A 11 38.13 0.80 -45.69
CA ALA A 11 37.81 0.54 -44.29
C ALA A 11 36.67 1.43 -43.77
N ILE A 12 36.67 2.71 -44.14
CA ILE A 12 35.60 3.66 -43.77
C ILE A 12 34.28 3.25 -44.44
N ALA A 13 34.30 2.89 -45.72
CA ALA A 13 33.11 2.44 -46.44
C ALA A 13 32.50 1.17 -45.81
N LYS A 14 33.33 0.20 -45.42
CA LYS A 14 32.87 -1.03 -44.75
C LYS A 14 32.25 -0.74 -43.38
N ALA A 15 32.90 0.08 -42.55
CA ALA A 15 32.38 0.45 -41.23
C ALA A 15 31.04 1.21 -41.33
N THR A 16 30.91 2.08 -42.35
CA THR A 16 29.69 2.84 -42.60
C THR A 16 28.56 1.91 -43.03
N PHE A 17 28.85 0.95 -43.92
CA PHE A 17 27.87 -0.04 -44.37
C PHE A 17 27.38 -0.93 -43.22
N GLU A 18 28.30 -1.46 -42.39
CA GLU A 18 27.94 -2.28 -41.23
C GLU A 18 27.10 -1.50 -40.20
N CYS A 19 27.38 -0.21 -40.00
CA CYS A 19 26.58 0.67 -39.15
C CYS A 19 25.16 0.85 -39.70
N CYS A 20 25.03 1.08 -41.01
CA CYS A 20 23.73 1.23 -41.68
C CYS A 20 22.89 -0.05 -41.61
N VAL A 21 23.50 -1.23 -41.78
CA VAL A 21 22.81 -2.52 -41.68
C VAL A 21 22.28 -2.75 -40.26
N ARG A 22 23.10 -2.52 -39.23
CA ARG A 22 22.66 -2.65 -37.82
C ARG A 22 21.55 -1.66 -37.47
N ALA A 23 21.61 -0.43 -37.99
CA ALA A 23 20.56 0.56 -37.79
C ALA A 23 19.22 0.12 -38.43
N GLN A 24 19.27 -0.47 -39.63
CA GLN A 24 18.08 -1.02 -40.28
C GLN A 24 17.49 -2.22 -39.54
N GLU A 25 18.32 -3.14 -39.04
CA GLU A 25 17.85 -4.29 -38.24
C GLU A 25 17.16 -3.83 -36.94
N LYS A 26 17.72 -2.82 -36.26
CA LYS A 26 17.12 -2.25 -35.06
C LYS A 26 15.77 -1.56 -35.37
N ASN A 27 15.68 -0.80 -36.46
CA ASN A 27 14.42 -0.19 -36.88
C ASN A 27 13.36 -1.23 -37.29
N ARG A 28 13.77 -2.33 -37.92
CA ARG A 28 12.88 -3.45 -38.24
C ARG A 28 12.35 -4.14 -36.98
N SER A 29 13.18 -4.27 -35.94
CA SER A 29 12.75 -4.84 -34.65
C SER A 29 11.72 -3.94 -33.94
N LEU A 30 11.84 -2.62 -34.07
CA LEU A 30 10.90 -1.65 -33.48
C LEU A 30 9.54 -1.65 -34.19
N HIS A 31 9.50 -1.87 -35.51
CA HIS A 31 8.24 -1.97 -36.26
C HIS A 31 7.42 -3.24 -35.97
N ASN A 32 8.03 -4.26 -35.35
CA ASN A 32 7.35 -5.50 -34.96
C ASN A 32 6.89 -5.48 -33.49
N ILE A 33 7.08 -4.38 -32.76
CA ILE A 33 6.56 -4.25 -31.40
C ILE A 33 5.06 -3.97 -31.52
N ASN A 34 4.25 -4.96 -31.16
CA ASN A 34 2.82 -4.77 -31.01
C ASN A 34 2.57 -3.88 -29.80
N LEU A 35 2.38 -2.57 -30.04
CA LEU A 35 2.11 -1.59 -29.00
C LEU A 35 0.89 -1.97 -28.16
N ASP A 36 -0.13 -2.59 -28.75
CA ASP A 36 -1.32 -3.02 -28.01
C ASP A 36 -0.99 -4.12 -27.01
N ALA A 37 -0.07 -5.04 -27.34
CA ALA A 37 0.39 -6.07 -26.42
C ALA A 37 1.22 -5.50 -25.26
N VAL A 38 2.03 -4.48 -25.52
CA VAL A 38 2.82 -3.77 -24.49
C VAL A 38 1.90 -2.97 -23.57
N VAL A 39 0.94 -2.23 -24.15
CA VAL A 39 -0.06 -1.49 -23.38
C VAL A 39 -0.91 -2.43 -22.54
N PHE A 40 -1.32 -3.58 -23.09
CA PHE A 40 -2.08 -4.58 -22.34
C PHE A 40 -1.27 -5.19 -21.19
N GLN A 41 0.03 -5.44 -21.36
CA GLN A 41 0.90 -5.91 -20.27
C GLN A 41 1.11 -4.86 -19.18
N VAL A 42 1.27 -3.59 -19.54
CA VAL A 42 1.40 -2.49 -18.57
C VAL A 42 0.09 -2.30 -17.80
N LEU A 43 -1.05 -2.30 -18.48
CA LEU A 43 -2.37 -2.18 -17.86
C LEU A 43 -2.73 -3.40 -16.98
N ALA A 44 -2.29 -4.61 -17.37
CA ALA A 44 -2.49 -5.83 -16.57
C ALA A 44 -1.61 -5.86 -15.30
N GLN A 45 -0.46 -5.18 -15.30
CA GLN A 45 0.40 -5.07 -14.11
C GLN A 45 -0.13 -4.05 -13.08
N GLU A 46 -0.89 -3.05 -13.51
CA GLU A 46 -1.52 -2.07 -12.60
C GLU A 46 -2.78 -2.61 -11.89
N GLN A 47 -3.32 -3.77 -12.30
CA GLN A 47 -4.47 -4.42 -11.66
C GLN A 47 -4.11 -5.52 -10.64
N SER A 48 -2.90 -5.52 -10.09
CA SER A 48 -2.59 -6.35 -8.91
C SER A 48 -2.96 -5.62 -7.61
N SER A 49 -4.20 -5.13 -7.50
CA SER A 49 -4.84 -4.97 -6.20
C SER A 49 -5.31 -6.36 -5.76
N THR A 50 -4.37 -7.19 -5.35
CA THR A 50 -4.68 -8.37 -4.54
C THR A 50 -5.15 -7.88 -3.18
N ASN A 51 -6.39 -7.35 -3.11
CA ASN A 51 -7.16 -7.39 -1.88
C ASN A 51 -7.18 -8.87 -1.50
N ALA A 52 -6.39 -9.24 -0.49
CA ALA A 52 -6.40 -10.59 0.03
C ALA A 52 -7.86 -10.93 0.32
N PRO A 53 -8.41 -12.04 -0.20
CA PRO A 53 -9.80 -12.38 0.04
C PRO A 53 -9.99 -12.48 1.55
N VAL A 54 -10.76 -11.55 2.12
CA VAL A 54 -11.09 -11.53 3.54
C VAL A 54 -11.88 -12.79 3.79
N LYS A 55 -11.27 -13.76 4.48
CA LYS A 55 -11.95 -15.00 4.84
C LYS A 55 -13.11 -14.68 5.77
N TYR A 56 -14.31 -15.13 5.41
CA TYR A 56 -15.46 -15.05 6.30
C TYR A 56 -15.14 -15.77 7.62
N TRP A 57 -15.65 -15.28 8.74
CA TRP A 57 -15.48 -15.89 10.05
C TRP A 57 -15.78 -17.40 10.07
N SER A 58 -16.79 -17.82 9.30
CA SER A 58 -17.17 -19.23 9.10
C SER A 58 -16.08 -20.12 8.47
N SER A 59 -15.01 -19.53 7.93
CA SER A 59 -13.91 -20.23 7.25
C SER A 59 -12.82 -20.73 8.21
N TYR A 60 -12.87 -20.36 9.49
CA TYR A 60 -11.85 -20.74 10.48
C TYR A 60 -12.08 -22.14 11.11
N GLY A 61 -13.13 -22.86 10.68
CA GLY A 61 -13.16 -24.33 10.66
C GLY A 61 -13.06 -25.05 12.00
N VAL A 62 -13.58 -24.50 13.09
CA VAL A 62 -13.68 -25.22 14.38
C VAL A 62 -15.06 -25.88 14.48
N GLU A 63 -15.08 -27.19 14.68
CA GLU A 63 -16.30 -27.98 14.85
C GLU A 63 -17.08 -27.44 16.07
N GLY A 64 -18.29 -26.91 15.85
CA GLY A 64 -19.11 -26.26 16.89
C GLY A 64 -19.04 -24.71 16.94
N THR A 65 -18.24 -24.04 16.11
CA THR A 65 -18.17 -22.56 16.06
C THR A 65 -18.95 -21.94 14.90
N THR A 66 -19.98 -22.64 14.40
CA THR A 66 -20.80 -22.19 13.25
C THR A 66 -21.78 -21.07 13.58
N ALA A 67 -21.87 -20.63 14.84
CA ALA A 67 -22.64 -19.45 15.20
C ALA A 67 -21.91 -18.19 14.73
N HIS A 68 -22.61 -17.34 13.97
CA HIS A 68 -22.15 -15.98 13.67
C HIS A 68 -22.14 -15.17 14.98
N THR A 69 -20.99 -15.13 15.65
CA THR A 69 -20.84 -14.44 16.94
C THR A 69 -20.33 -13.01 16.81
N HIS A 70 -19.71 -12.66 15.68
CA HIS A 70 -19.12 -11.35 15.43
C HIS A 70 -19.54 -10.80 14.08
N GLN A 71 -19.67 -9.48 14.01
CA GLN A 71 -19.88 -8.71 12.80
C GLN A 71 -18.62 -7.90 12.50
N MET A 72 -18.24 -7.84 11.23
CA MET A 72 -17.17 -7.00 10.74
C MET A 72 -17.71 -6.19 9.56
N ASP A 73 -17.33 -4.92 9.50
CA ASP A 73 -17.70 -4.02 8.41
C ASP A 73 -16.45 -3.25 7.94
N LEU A 74 -16.47 -2.86 6.67
CA LEU A 74 -15.45 -2.05 6.02
C LEU A 74 -16.16 -0.97 5.22
N SER A 75 -15.89 0.28 5.60
CA SER A 75 -16.31 1.46 4.88
C SER A 75 -15.13 2.07 4.12
N ASP A 76 -15.22 2.04 2.79
CA ASP A 76 -14.28 2.73 1.91
C ASP A 76 -14.73 4.18 1.72
N LEU A 77 -13.98 5.10 2.33
CA LEU A 77 -14.24 6.53 2.32
C LEU A 77 -13.11 7.29 1.60
N ARG A 78 -12.34 6.61 0.74
CA ARG A 78 -11.18 7.21 0.04
C ARG A 78 -11.56 8.43 -0.80
N GLU A 79 -12.73 8.40 -1.44
CA GLU A 79 -13.21 9.51 -2.28
C GLU A 79 -13.80 10.67 -1.47
N SER A 80 -14.36 10.40 -0.28
CA SER A 80 -15.05 11.42 0.53
C SER A 80 -14.10 12.14 1.48
N ASN A 81 -13.25 11.40 2.21
CA ASN A 81 -12.34 11.98 3.21
C ASN A 81 -10.95 11.33 3.23
N GLY A 82 -10.65 10.41 2.29
CA GLY A 82 -9.34 9.77 2.20
C GLY A 82 -9.11 8.69 3.25
N GLN A 83 -10.18 8.12 3.82
CA GLN A 83 -10.10 7.14 4.90
C GLN A 83 -10.59 5.75 4.48
N ILE A 84 -10.08 4.74 5.16
CA ILE A 84 -10.68 3.40 5.21
C ILE A 84 -11.01 3.13 6.68
N ASP A 85 -12.26 2.80 6.96
CA ASP A 85 -12.76 2.55 8.30
C ASP A 85 -13.19 1.09 8.40
N VAL A 86 -12.64 0.38 9.39
CA VAL A 86 -12.93 -1.03 9.64
C VAL A 86 -13.28 -1.18 11.11
N TRP A 87 -14.38 -1.88 11.39
CA TRP A 87 -14.72 -2.22 12.77
C TRP A 87 -15.15 -3.67 12.90
N CYS A 88 -14.99 -4.21 14.11
CA CYS A 88 -15.38 -5.56 14.46
C CYS A 88 -16.03 -5.55 15.85
N ALA A 89 -17.21 -6.15 15.96
CA ALA A 89 -18.00 -6.21 17.19
C ALA A 89 -18.59 -7.62 17.40
N GLY A 90 -18.91 -7.96 18.65
CA GLY A 90 -19.78 -9.10 18.93
C GLY A 90 -21.22 -8.82 18.48
N ILE A 91 -21.90 -9.81 17.90
CA ILE A 91 -23.33 -9.71 17.55
C ILE A 91 -24.20 -9.74 18.81
N GLU A 92 -23.80 -10.55 19.79
CA GLU A 92 -24.42 -10.62 21.11
C GLU A 92 -23.47 -9.93 22.11
N GLY A 93 -23.82 -8.72 22.54
CA GLY A 93 -22.94 -7.90 23.38
C GLY A 93 -23.48 -6.49 23.57
N LYS A 94 -22.68 -5.62 24.21
CA LYS A 94 -22.99 -4.19 24.25
C LYS A 94 -22.70 -3.59 22.87
N PRO A 95 -23.59 -2.74 22.30
CA PRO A 95 -23.35 -2.08 21.02
C PRO A 95 -22.03 -1.30 20.96
N ASP A 96 -21.58 -0.81 22.11
CA ASP A 96 -20.38 0.00 22.25
C ASP A 96 -19.09 -0.84 22.35
N ASP A 97 -19.19 -2.17 22.44
CA ASP A 97 -18.02 -3.05 22.59
C ASP A 97 -17.52 -3.51 21.22
N HIS A 98 -16.79 -2.64 20.54
CA HIS A 98 -16.20 -2.92 19.24
C HIS A 98 -14.83 -2.28 19.07
N ILE A 99 -13.93 -2.98 18.40
CA ILE A 99 -12.66 -2.41 17.97
C ILE A 99 -12.83 -1.75 16.61
N ARG A 100 -12.39 -0.50 16.50
CA ARG A 100 -12.42 0.27 15.25
C ARG A 100 -11.03 0.73 14.86
N VAL A 101 -10.71 0.59 13.59
CA VAL A 101 -9.43 0.96 12.99
C VAL A 101 -9.70 1.84 11.77
N VAL A 102 -9.18 3.06 11.79
CA VAL A 102 -9.27 3.99 10.68
C VAL A 102 -7.87 4.24 10.12
N THR A 103 -7.67 3.93 8.84
CA THR A 103 -6.43 4.25 8.12
C THR A 103 -6.64 5.47 7.26
N GLU A 104 -5.71 6.42 7.30
CA GLU A 104 -5.83 7.70 6.60
C GLU A 104 -4.46 8.34 6.31
N ILE A 105 -4.48 9.48 5.62
CA ILE A 105 -3.33 10.39 5.53
C ILE A 105 -3.50 11.49 6.60
N GLY A 106 -2.85 11.31 7.74
CA GLY A 106 -2.90 12.24 8.86
C GLY A 106 -1.86 13.36 8.77
N THR A 107 -1.96 14.31 9.69
CA THR A 107 -0.93 15.34 9.90
C THR A 107 0.11 14.81 10.88
N ASN A 108 1.39 14.97 10.55
CA ASN A 108 2.50 14.57 11.41
C ASN A 108 2.41 15.29 12.77
N PRO A 109 2.31 14.56 13.90
CA PRO A 109 2.12 15.16 15.22
C PRO A 109 3.34 15.92 15.74
N ILE A 110 4.54 15.68 15.16
CA ILE A 110 5.78 16.30 15.63
C ILE A 110 5.94 17.72 15.08
N ASN A 111 5.55 17.95 13.83
CA ASN A 111 5.74 19.25 13.17
C ASN A 111 4.43 19.94 12.74
N GLY A 112 3.30 19.22 12.75
CA GLY A 112 1.99 19.77 12.42
C GLY A 112 1.80 20.14 10.94
N ILE A 113 2.73 19.80 10.05
CA ILE A 113 2.73 20.26 8.66
C ILE A 113 2.69 19.08 7.68
N ASP A 114 3.55 18.08 7.89
CA ASP A 114 3.69 17.00 6.91
C ASP A 114 2.46 16.09 6.89
N ARG A 115 2.10 15.63 5.70
CA ARG A 115 1.09 14.59 5.50
C ARG A 115 1.76 13.23 5.53
N VAL A 116 1.36 12.37 6.47
CA VAL A 116 1.99 11.07 6.70
C VAL A 116 0.92 9.98 6.80
N PRO A 117 1.23 8.73 6.37
CA PRO A 117 0.34 7.61 6.63
C PRO A 117 0.11 7.45 8.14
N SER A 118 -1.16 7.33 8.52
CA SER A 118 -1.56 7.18 9.92
C SER A 118 -2.69 6.17 10.09
N VAL A 119 -2.71 5.58 11.28
CA VAL A 119 -3.76 4.65 11.72
C VAL A 119 -4.28 5.11 13.06
N ARG A 120 -5.59 5.20 13.21
CA ARG A 120 -6.29 5.47 14.47
C ARG A 120 -6.95 4.20 14.96
N ILE A 121 -6.78 3.90 16.24
CA ILE A 121 -7.40 2.74 16.90
C ILE A 121 -8.26 3.28 18.02
N SER A 122 -9.51 2.85 18.06
CA SER A 122 -10.50 3.24 19.06
C SER A 122 -10.94 2.03 19.88
N PHE A 123 -11.25 2.28 21.17
CA PHE A 123 -11.84 1.27 22.06
C PHE A 123 -13.32 1.01 21.74
N ASP A 124 -14.01 2.02 21.19
CA ASP A 124 -15.41 2.00 20.74
C ASP A 124 -15.62 3.05 19.61
N TYR A 125 -16.87 3.42 19.29
CA TYR A 125 -17.19 4.25 18.12
C TYR A 125 -16.58 5.64 18.19
N GLU A 126 -16.61 6.26 19.37
CA GLU A 126 -16.24 7.66 19.60
C GLU A 126 -14.99 7.81 20.50
N ASN A 127 -14.56 6.73 21.14
CA ASN A 127 -13.48 6.74 22.12
C ASN A 127 -12.14 6.31 21.48
N LEU A 128 -11.39 7.30 20.99
CA LEU A 128 -10.06 7.08 20.42
C LEU A 128 -9.10 6.56 21.50
N ALA A 129 -8.43 5.45 21.24
CA ALA A 129 -7.39 4.94 22.13
C ALA A 129 -6.05 5.62 21.82
N PHE A 130 -5.63 5.53 20.56
CA PHE A 130 -4.39 6.12 20.09
C PHE A 130 -4.33 6.26 18.57
N ALA A 131 -3.41 7.09 18.10
CA ALA A 131 -3.04 7.22 16.70
C ALA A 131 -1.55 6.86 16.49
N LEU A 132 -1.27 6.14 15.41
CA LEU A 132 0.06 5.78 14.93
C LEU A 132 0.37 6.58 13.67
N PHE A 133 1.58 7.14 13.59
CA PHE A 133 2.03 7.90 12.43
C PHE A 133 3.37 7.36 11.91
N LYS A 134 3.46 7.09 10.61
CA LYS A 134 4.71 6.70 9.96
C LYS A 134 5.55 7.94 9.65
N VAL A 135 6.58 8.20 10.44
CA VAL A 135 7.44 9.39 10.29
C VAL A 135 8.89 8.96 10.06
N GLY A 136 9.44 9.17 8.87
CA GLY A 136 10.81 8.74 8.54
C GLY A 136 11.00 7.25 8.81
N ASN A 137 11.98 6.85 9.63
CA ASN A 137 12.25 5.45 9.99
C ASN A 137 11.63 5.02 11.33
N LYS A 138 10.64 5.75 11.85
CA LYS A 138 9.98 5.46 13.13
C LYS A 138 8.46 5.45 12.99
N ILE A 139 7.82 4.80 13.96
CA ILE A 139 6.38 4.94 14.22
C ILE A 139 6.22 5.82 15.44
N VAL A 140 5.43 6.87 15.32
CA VAL A 140 5.08 7.76 16.44
C VAL A 140 3.73 7.32 16.96
N LEU A 141 3.68 6.94 18.23
CA LEU A 141 2.45 6.65 18.96
C LEU A 141 1.98 7.92 19.66
N ASN A 142 0.73 8.29 19.44
CA ASN A 142 0.06 9.41 20.07
C ASN A 142 -1.20 8.90 20.79
N PRO A 143 -1.12 8.54 22.08
CA PRO A 143 -2.28 8.12 22.86
C PRO A 143 -3.23 9.29 23.09
N GLU A 144 -4.53 9.00 23.21
CA GLU A 144 -5.55 9.98 23.57
C GLU A 144 -5.41 10.43 25.03
N TYR A 145 -6.04 11.55 25.40
CA TYR A 145 -6.02 12.00 26.79
C TYR A 145 -6.65 10.94 27.72
N GLY A 146 -5.96 10.65 28.82
CA GLY A 146 -6.39 9.60 29.78
C GLY A 146 -6.03 8.17 29.34
N VAL A 147 -5.39 7.99 28.18
CA VAL A 147 -4.88 6.69 27.74
C VAL A 147 -3.39 6.57 28.03
N ARG A 148 -2.99 5.43 28.59
CA ARG A 148 -1.60 5.13 28.94
C ARG A 148 -1.13 3.86 28.26
N VAL A 149 0.16 3.85 27.93
CA VAL A 149 0.89 2.66 27.52
C VAL A 149 1.57 2.11 28.76
N SER A 150 1.18 0.90 29.16
CA SER A 150 1.84 0.18 30.25
C SER A 150 2.64 -1.00 29.67
N ALA A 151 3.74 -1.33 30.32
CA ALA A 151 4.50 -2.54 30.00
C ALA A 151 4.05 -3.65 30.96
N ALA A 152 3.62 -4.78 30.40
CA ALA A 152 3.22 -5.96 31.13
C ALA A 152 4.11 -7.12 30.66
N GLU A 153 5.04 -7.56 31.50
CA GLU A 153 6.06 -8.58 31.19
C GLU A 153 6.71 -8.35 29.80
N ASP A 154 6.26 -9.08 28.78
CA ASP A 154 6.75 -9.06 27.40
C ASP A 154 5.81 -8.33 26.41
N LYS A 155 4.82 -7.59 26.91
CA LYS A 155 3.75 -6.94 26.14
C LYS A 155 3.60 -5.48 26.51
N PHE A 156 3.07 -4.69 25.59
CA PHE A 156 2.57 -3.35 25.88
C PHE A 156 1.05 -3.37 25.85
N GLU A 157 0.43 -2.83 26.90
CA GLU A 157 -1.01 -2.71 27.02
C GLU A 157 -1.40 -1.23 26.97
N ILE A 158 -2.44 -0.94 26.19
CA ILE A 158 -3.03 0.40 26.10
C ILE A 158 -4.26 0.41 27.01
N VAL A 159 -4.23 1.25 28.04
CA VAL A 159 -5.25 1.28 29.09
C VAL A 159 -5.84 2.67 29.19
N GLN A 160 -7.16 2.77 29.25
CA GLN A 160 -7.87 4.00 29.54
C GLN A 160 -8.09 4.13 31.06
N GLU A 161 -7.70 5.26 31.64
CA GLU A 161 -8.02 5.58 33.04
C GLU A 161 -9.47 6.10 33.11
N CYS A 162 -10.38 5.33 33.71
CA CYS A 162 -11.70 5.84 34.07
C CYS A 162 -11.57 6.75 35.30
N THR A 163 -11.65 8.08 35.09
CA THR A 163 -11.87 9.07 36.17
C THR A 163 -13.34 9.30 36.46
#